data_AF-A0A7C9JK64-F1
#
_entry.id   AF-A0A7C9JK64-F1
#
_cell.length_a   1.000
_cell.length_b   1.000
_cell.length_c   1.000
_cell.angle_alpha   90.00
_cell.angle_beta   90.00
_cell.angle_gamma   90.00
#
_symmetry.space_group_name_H-M   'P 1'
#
loop_
_entity.id
_entity.type
_entity.pdbx_description
1 polymer ?
#
loop_
_entity_poly.entity_id
_entity_poly.type
_entity_poly.pdbx_seq_one_letter_code
_entity_poly.pdbx_strand_id
1 'polypeptide(L)'
;MPSNNVRYRNWKARTEQRRRILRECDGRVCPFCGRPMDASLDWWTDPADGRRKRHPYSIEVDEIVPVSKGGSPIDPANLQGAHRICNQRAGAKNRRPKPRGDVTGGGLPASREW
;
A
#
# COMPACT_ATOMS: atom_id res chain seq x y z
N MET A 1 -21.17 -18.76 -0.65
CA MET A 1 -20.84 -18.39 -2.05
C MET A 1 -19.53 -17.63 -2.06
N PRO A 2 -18.58 -17.91 -2.97
CA PRO A 2 -17.38 -17.09 -3.12
C PRO A 2 -17.79 -15.65 -3.49
N SER A 3 -17.14 -14.65 -2.89
CA SER A 3 -17.40 -13.25 -3.20
C SER A 3 -17.08 -12.97 -4.68
N ASN A 4 -18.01 -12.33 -5.40
CA ASN A 4 -17.81 -11.89 -6.79
C ASN A 4 -16.73 -10.79 -6.91
N ASN A 5 -16.40 -10.12 -5.81
CA ASN A 5 -15.31 -9.16 -5.77
C ASN A 5 -13.95 -9.90 -5.81
N VAL A 6 -13.20 -9.67 -6.90
CA VAL A 6 -11.90 -10.30 -7.20
C VAL A 6 -10.91 -10.20 -6.03
N ARG A 7 -10.98 -9.14 -5.20
CA ARG A 7 -10.14 -8.98 -4.00
C ARG A 7 -10.42 -10.01 -2.91
N TYR A 8 -11.67 -10.46 -2.80
CA TYR A 8 -12.12 -11.38 -1.76
C TYR A 8 -12.35 -12.80 -2.29
N ARG A 9 -12.35 -12.99 -3.61
CA ARG A 9 -12.41 -14.32 -4.25
C ARG A 9 -11.29 -15.24 -3.75
N ASN A 10 -10.10 -14.68 -3.51
CA ASN A 10 -8.97 -15.39 -2.88
C ASN A 10 -8.47 -14.64 -1.63
N TRP A 11 -9.34 -14.51 -0.64
CA TRP A 11 -9.05 -13.75 0.59
C TRP A 11 -7.84 -14.29 1.37
N LYS A 12 -7.56 -15.61 1.31
CA LYS A 12 -6.39 -16.22 1.95
C LYS A 12 -5.09 -15.71 1.35
N ALA A 13 -4.95 -15.79 0.02
CA ALA A 13 -3.77 -15.26 -0.67
C ALA A 13 -3.61 -13.75 -0.44
N ARG A 14 -4.71 -12.98 -0.46
CA ARG A 14 -4.64 -11.54 -0.16
C ARG A 14 -4.22 -11.25 1.28
N THR A 15 -4.66 -12.06 2.25
CA THR A 15 -4.26 -11.93 3.65
C THR A 15 -2.77 -12.23 3.83
N GLU A 16 -2.27 -13.25 3.13
CA GLU A 16 -0.85 -13.59 3.11
C GLU A 16 -0.01 -12.47 2.51
N GLN A 17 -0.40 -11.93 1.35
CA GLN A 17 0.28 -10.78 0.74
C GLN A 17 0.25 -9.54 1.64
N ARG A 18 -0.86 -9.29 2.36
CA ARG A 18 -0.94 -8.20 3.35
C ARG A 18 0.09 -8.38 4.46
N ARG A 19 0.24 -9.59 5.01
CA ARG A 19 1.25 -9.89 6.05
C ARG A 19 2.67 -9.73 5.51
N ARG A 20 2.92 -10.19 4.28
CA ARG A 20 4.20 -10.01 3.60
C ARG A 20 4.55 -8.53 3.46
N ILE A 21 3.64 -7.72 2.92
CA ILE A 21 3.86 -6.29 2.71
C ILE A 21 4.09 -5.56 4.02
N LEU A 22 3.32 -5.86 5.06
CA LEU A 22 3.52 -5.26 6.38
C LEU A 22 4.94 -5.52 6.92
N ARG A 23 5.46 -6.73 6.74
CA ARG A 23 6.82 -7.11 7.15
C ARG A 23 7.90 -6.48 6.27
N GLU A 24 7.74 -6.51 4.96
CA GLU A 24 8.78 -6.07 4.03
C GLU A 24 8.89 -4.55 3.92
N CYS A 25 7.78 -3.83 4.13
CA CYS A 25 7.72 -2.38 3.98
C CYS A 25 7.97 -1.61 5.28
N ASP A 26 8.06 -2.29 6.42
CA ASP A 26 8.42 -1.65 7.68
C ASP A 26 9.80 -0.98 7.58
N GLY A 27 9.91 0.27 8.03
CA GLY A 27 11.09 1.11 7.88
C GLY A 27 11.38 1.61 6.45
N ARG A 28 10.68 1.13 5.41
CA ARG A 28 10.87 1.60 4.02
C ARG A 28 10.15 2.91 3.77
N VAL A 29 10.60 3.65 2.75
CA VAL A 29 9.96 4.90 2.33
C VAL A 29 8.66 4.65 1.58
N CYS A 30 7.60 5.39 1.95
CA CYS A 30 6.33 5.37 1.26
C CYS A 30 6.47 5.97 -0.15
N PRO A 31 5.97 5.29 -1.22
CA PRO A 31 6.15 5.73 -2.60
C PRO A 31 5.41 7.03 -2.93
N PHE A 32 4.44 7.44 -2.11
CA PHE A 32 3.63 8.63 -2.34
C PHE A 32 4.17 9.89 -1.66
N CYS A 33 4.70 9.76 -0.45
CA CYS A 33 5.11 10.91 0.38
C CYS A 33 6.58 10.91 0.77
N GLY A 34 7.33 9.84 0.48
CA GLY A 34 8.76 9.71 0.78
C GLY A 34 9.10 9.49 2.27
N ARG A 35 8.10 9.48 3.16
CA ARG A 35 8.31 9.26 4.61
C ARG A 35 8.40 7.78 4.95
N PRO A 36 9.15 7.38 6.00
CA PRO A 36 9.22 5.99 6.43
C PRO A 36 7.85 5.44 6.83
N MET A 37 7.64 4.16 6.54
CA MET A 37 6.49 3.37 6.95
C MET A 37 6.81 2.67 8.27
N ASP A 38 5.80 2.56 9.13
CA ASP A 38 5.92 1.97 10.46
C ASP A 38 4.78 0.96 10.66
N ALA A 39 5.15 -0.32 10.77
CA ALA A 39 4.23 -1.43 10.93
C ALA A 39 3.57 -1.49 12.31
N SER A 40 4.09 -0.75 13.31
CA SER A 40 3.49 -0.66 14.64
C SER A 40 2.24 0.24 14.67
N LEU A 41 2.08 1.12 13.68
CA LEU A 41 0.97 2.07 13.59
C LEU A 41 -0.29 1.43 12.95
N ASP A 42 -1.06 0.61 13.68
CA ASP A 42 -2.33 0.07 13.15
C ASP A 42 -3.56 0.89 13.62
N TRP A 43 -3.66 1.16 14.93
CA TRP A 43 -4.79 1.86 15.55
C TRP A 43 -4.32 3.02 16.43
N TRP A 44 -5.14 4.07 16.52
CA TRP A 44 -4.94 5.18 17.45
C TRP A 44 -6.28 5.72 17.94
N THR A 45 -6.26 6.44 19.05
CA THR A 45 -7.39 7.25 19.51
C THR A 45 -7.18 8.66 18.98
N ASP A 46 -8.12 9.17 18.18
CA ASP A 46 -7.97 10.51 17.63
C ASP A 46 -8.18 11.55 18.74
N PRO A 47 -7.22 12.47 18.98
CA PRO A 47 -7.37 13.53 19.95
C PRO A 47 -8.50 14.51 19.61
N ALA A 48 -8.95 14.58 18.35
CA ALA A 48 -10.00 15.50 17.92
C ALA A 48 -11.42 15.03 18.30
N ASP A 49 -11.68 13.71 18.31
CA ASP A 49 -13.01 13.16 18.58
C ASP A 49 -13.04 12.05 19.65
N GLY A 50 -11.89 11.66 20.19
CA GLY A 50 -11.73 10.61 21.20
C GLY A 50 -12.00 9.19 20.70
N ARG A 51 -12.24 8.98 19.40
CA ARG A 51 -12.62 7.68 18.86
C ARG A 51 -11.40 6.88 18.42
N ARG A 52 -11.44 5.58 18.69
CA ARG A 52 -10.45 4.62 18.18
C ARG A 52 -10.66 4.41 16.68
N LYS A 53 -9.63 4.67 15.87
CA LYS A 53 -9.65 4.45 14.42
C LYS A 53 -8.30 4.02 13.88
N ARG A 54 -8.27 3.60 12.61
CA ARG A 54 -7.00 3.23 11.95
C ARG A 54 -6.10 4.46 11.84
N HIS A 55 -4.83 4.30 12.16
CA HIS A 55 -3.87 5.40 12.10
C HIS A 55 -3.71 5.89 10.64
N PRO A 56 -3.67 7.20 10.36
CA PRO A 56 -3.53 7.70 8.99
C PRO A 56 -2.26 7.20 8.28
N TYR A 57 -1.18 7.03 9.03
CA TYR A 57 0.09 6.48 8.55
C TYR A 57 0.21 4.96 8.72
N SER A 58 -0.89 4.25 9.01
CA SER A 58 -0.85 2.78 9.01
C SER A 58 -0.50 2.25 7.62
N ILE A 59 0.28 1.18 7.55
CA ILE A 59 0.62 0.53 6.27
C ILE A 59 -0.63 -0.14 5.68
N GLU A 60 -0.89 0.12 4.40
CA GLU A 60 -1.93 -0.50 3.60
C GLU A 60 -1.34 -1.07 2.30
N VAL A 61 -1.99 -2.10 1.76
CA VAL A 61 -1.64 -2.68 0.47
C VAL A 61 -2.14 -1.76 -0.64
N ASP A 62 -1.21 -1.22 -1.42
CA ASP A 62 -1.47 -0.44 -2.62
C ASP A 62 -1.40 -1.32 -3.86
N GLU A 63 -2.37 -1.15 -4.76
CA GLU A 63 -2.47 -1.85 -6.03
C GLU A 63 -1.93 -0.92 -7.13
N ILE A 64 -0.71 -1.17 -7.60
CA ILE A 64 -0.01 -0.32 -8.57
C ILE A 64 -0.89 -0.09 -9.81
N VAL A 65 -1.46 -1.18 -10.33
CA VAL A 65 -2.58 -1.17 -11.26
C VAL A 65 -3.85 -1.53 -10.49
N PRO A 66 -4.85 -0.63 -10.41
CA PRO A 66 -6.11 -0.92 -9.76
C PRO A 66 -6.84 -2.12 -10.38
N VAL A 67 -7.55 -2.90 -9.57
CA VAL A 67 -8.41 -4.00 -10.06
C VAL A 67 -9.41 -3.54 -11.13
N SER A 68 -9.96 -2.33 -11.02
CA SER A 68 -10.87 -1.76 -12.02
C SER A 68 -10.23 -1.50 -13.39
N LYS A 69 -8.90 -1.57 -13.48
CA LYS A 69 -8.11 -1.45 -14.72
C LYS A 69 -7.44 -2.76 -15.12
N GLY A 70 -7.89 -3.89 -14.55
CA GLY A 70 -7.35 -5.22 -14.84
C GLY A 70 -6.15 -5.64 -14.00
N GLY A 71 -5.75 -4.86 -12.99
CA GLY A 71 -4.66 -5.24 -12.09
C GLY A 71 -5.03 -6.41 -11.17
N SER A 72 -4.04 -7.24 -10.82
CA SER A 72 -4.23 -8.37 -9.92
C SER A 72 -4.19 -7.93 -8.45
N PRO A 73 -5.16 -8.32 -7.61
CA PRO A 73 -5.19 -7.97 -6.19
C PRO A 73 -4.29 -8.85 -5.31
N ILE A 74 -3.57 -9.81 -5.89
CA ILE A 74 -2.73 -10.78 -5.17
C ILE A 74 -1.34 -10.96 -5.78
N ASP A 75 -1.08 -10.43 -6.98
CA ASP A 75 0.21 -10.54 -7.65
C ASP A 75 1.26 -9.69 -6.94
N PRO A 76 2.32 -10.28 -6.37
CA PRO A 76 3.40 -9.55 -5.73
C PRO A 76 3.99 -8.41 -6.55
N ALA A 77 4.02 -8.53 -7.89
CA ALA A 77 4.55 -7.50 -8.77
C ALA A 77 3.61 -6.29 -8.92
N ASN A 78 2.32 -6.46 -8.63
CA ASN A 78 1.31 -5.40 -8.66
C ASN A 78 0.99 -4.81 -7.28
N LEU A 79 1.62 -5.34 -6.22
CA LEU A 79 1.33 -4.91 -4.84
C LEU A 79 2.56 -4.24 -4.20
N GLN A 80 2.32 -3.14 -3.51
CA GLN A 80 3.33 -2.46 -2.71
C GLN A 80 2.75 -1.95 -1.39
N GLY A 81 3.62 -1.58 -0.45
CA GLY A 81 3.20 -0.92 0.79
C GLY A 81 3.10 0.59 0.63
N ALA A 82 2.07 1.18 1.22
CA ALA A 82 1.90 2.63 1.31
C ALA A 82 1.22 3.02 2.62
N HIS A 83 1.36 4.28 3.04
CA HIS A 83 0.51 4.80 4.11
C HIS A 83 -0.96 4.83 3.67
N ARG A 84 -1.86 4.43 4.56
CA ARG A 84 -3.32 4.41 4.36
C ARG A 84 -3.86 5.73 3.81
N ILE A 85 -3.49 6.86 4.42
CA ILE A 85 -3.94 8.18 3.94
C ILE A 85 -3.40 8.51 2.56
N CYS A 86 -2.17 8.07 2.24
CA CYS A 86 -1.56 8.31 0.95
C CYS A 86 -2.25 7.48 -0.14
N ASN A 87 -2.48 6.19 0.12
CA ASN A 87 -3.21 5.28 -0.77
C ASN A 87 -4.65 5.78 -1.03
N GLN A 88 -5.37 6.21 0.01
CA GLN A 88 -6.73 6.74 -0.14
C GLN A 88 -6.77 8.04 -0.95
N ARG A 89 -5.82 8.95 -0.71
CA ARG A 89 -5.66 10.16 -1.53
C ARG A 89 -5.22 9.81 -2.95
N ALA A 90 -4.52 8.69 -3.14
CA ALA A 90 -4.09 8.19 -4.44
C ALA A 90 -5.30 7.73 -5.29
N GLY A 91 -6.09 6.80 -4.75
CA GLY A 91 -7.25 6.23 -5.44
C GLY A 91 -6.92 5.67 -6.83
N ALA A 92 -7.94 5.43 -7.65
CA ALA A 92 -7.78 4.85 -9.00
C ALA A 92 -7.29 5.85 -10.08
N LYS A 93 -6.76 7.01 -9.70
CA LYS A 93 -6.32 8.02 -10.68
C LYS A 93 -5.08 7.50 -11.43
N ASN A 94 -5.01 7.71 -12.75
CA ASN A 94 -3.78 7.46 -13.51
C ASN A 94 -2.68 8.32 -12.90
N ARG A 95 -1.65 7.72 -12.28
CA ARG A 95 -0.56 8.48 -11.67
C ARG A 95 0.77 8.08 -12.27
N ARG A 96 1.50 9.09 -12.76
CA ARG A 96 2.94 9.00 -12.90
C ARG A 96 3.54 8.87 -11.48
N PRO A 97 4.43 7.92 -11.21
CA PRO A 97 5.22 7.97 -9.98
C PRO A 97 5.93 9.32 -9.94
N LYS A 98 5.93 9.98 -8.77
CA LYS A 98 6.82 11.14 -8.61
C LYS A 98 8.26 10.63 -8.80
N PRO A 99 9.12 11.31 -9.57
CA PRO A 99 10.53 10.95 -9.58
C PRO A 99 11.01 10.96 -8.13
N ARG A 100 11.66 9.87 -7.72
CA ARG A 100 12.24 9.73 -6.38
C ARG A 100 13.14 10.94 -6.19
N GLY A 101 12.84 11.79 -5.21
CA GLY A 101 13.79 12.82 -4.80
C GLY A 101 15.07 12.10 -4.41
N ASP A 102 16.20 12.54 -4.95
CA ASP A 102 17.53 12.00 -4.70
C ASP A 102 17.75 11.80 -3.19
N VAL A 103 17.65 10.55 -2.75
CA VAL A 103 18.20 10.09 -1.49
C VAL A 103 19.19 9.02 -1.89
N THR A 104 20.44 9.44 -2.03
CA THR A 104 21.62 8.60 -2.16
C THR A 104 21.58 7.47 -1.12
N GLY A 105 21.28 6.25 -1.56
CA GLY A 105 21.30 5.07 -0.69
C GLY A 105 20.46 3.89 -1.22
N GLY A 106 21.02 3.10 -2.13
CA GLY A 106 20.61 1.70 -2.36
C GLY A 106 19.20 1.48 -2.93
N GLY A 107 18.95 1.97 -4.16
CA GLY A 107 17.69 1.77 -4.85
C GLY A 107 17.50 0.34 -5.36
N LEU A 108 16.37 -0.28 -5.01
CA LEU A 108 15.79 -1.35 -5.83
C LEU A 108 15.17 -0.74 -7.11
N PRO A 109 15.25 -1.43 -8.26
CA PRO A 109 14.86 -0.86 -9.55
C PRO A 109 13.35 -0.53 -9.60
N ALA A 110 13.03 0.52 -10.36
CA ALA A 110 11.64 0.86 -10.69
C ALA A 110 11.11 -0.19 -11.67
N SER A 111 9.90 -0.71 -11.44
CA SER A 111 9.24 -1.57 -12.41
C SER A 111 8.76 -0.74 -13.61
N ARG A 112 9.48 -0.89 -14.73
CA ARG A 112 9.00 -0.94 -16.15
C ARG A 112 10.09 -0.50 -17.14
N GLU A 113 10.84 -1.47 -17.62
CA GLU A 113 10.69 -1.97 -18.99
C GLU A 113 10.09 -3.36 -18.72
N TRP A 114 8.86 -3.77 -19.06
CA TRP A 114 8.08 -3.79 -20.30
C TRP A 114 6.58 -3.82 -19.91
#